data_AF-A0A4Q2J3V0-F1
#
_entry.id   AF-A0A4Q2J3V0-F1
#
_cell.length_a   1.000
_cell.length_b   1.000
_cell.length_c   1.000
_cell.angle_alpha   90.00
_cell.angle_beta   90.00
_cell.angle_gamma   90.00
#
_symmetry.space_group_name_H-M   'P 1'
#
loop_
_entity.id
_entity.type
_entity.pdbx_description
1 polymer ?
#
loop_
_entity_poly.entity_id
_entity_poly.type
_entity_poly.pdbx_seq_one_letter_code
_entity_poly.pdbx_strand_id
1 'polypeptide(L)'
;MQQLENEVKQLIIDVLQLEDMQIADIDTDAPLFGDGLGLDSIDALELGVALQKRYGITLSANSEETRRHFQSVAALVAMLGEQRKEPQ
;
A
#
# COMPACT_ATOMS: atom_id res chain seq x y z
N MET A 1 0.86 8.80 -12.65
CA MET A 1 0.04 7.87 -11.84
C MET A 1 0.59 6.45 -11.97
N GLN A 2 0.70 5.89 -13.18
CA GLN A 2 1.31 4.56 -13.41
C GLN A 2 2.67 4.32 -12.73
N GLN A 3 3.54 5.34 -12.68
CA GLN A 3 4.84 5.23 -12.04
C GLN A 3 4.74 5.06 -10.51
N LEU A 4 3.77 5.72 -9.86
CA LEU A 4 3.51 5.59 -8.42
C LEU A 4 2.81 4.26 -8.12
N GLU A 5 1.92 3.80 -9.00
CA GLU A 5 1.31 2.47 -8.88
C GLU A 5 2.36 1.37 -8.87
N ASN A 6 3.28 1.38 -9.85
CA ASN A 6 4.36 0.40 -9.91
C ASN A 6 5.31 0.49 -8.70
N GLU A 7 5.57 1.70 -8.22
CA GLU A 7 6.40 1.93 -7.02
C GLU A 7 5.74 1.34 -5.75
N VAL A 8 4.43 1.53 -5.59
CA VAL A 8 3.67 0.95 -4.47
C VAL A 8 3.61 -0.57 -4.60
N LYS A 9 3.35 -1.11 -5.80
CA LYS A 9 3.33 -2.56 -6.02
C LYS A 9 4.68 -3.20 -5.72
N GLN A 10 5.79 -2.59 -6.14
CA GLN A 10 7.12 -3.06 -5.76
C GLN A 10 7.36 -2.96 -4.27
N LEU A 11 6.97 -1.87 -3.62
CA LEU A 11 7.09 -1.75 -2.17
C LEU A 11 6.34 -2.88 -1.45
N ILE A 12 5.13 -3.24 -1.89
CA ILE A 12 4.35 -4.34 -1.31
C ILE A 12 5.13 -5.66 -1.44
N ILE A 13 5.67 -5.96 -2.63
CA ILE A 13 6.45 -7.18 -2.87
C ILE A 13 7.72 -7.21 -2.00
N ASP A 14 8.46 -6.09 -1.94
CA ASP A 14 9.69 -5.99 -1.17
C ASP A 14 9.44 -6.13 0.34
N VAL A 15 8.39 -5.49 0.86
CA VAL A 15 8.08 -5.46 2.30
C VAL A 15 7.53 -6.80 2.77
N LEU A 16 6.66 -7.41 1.96
CA LEU A 16 5.98 -8.66 2.31
C LEU A 16 6.71 -9.90 1.78
N GLN A 17 7.90 -9.71 1.22
CA GLN A 17 8.76 -10.76 0.68
C GLN A 17 8.00 -11.70 -0.29
N LEU A 18 7.19 -11.14 -1.18
CA LEU A 18 6.41 -11.88 -2.16
C LEU A 18 7.30 -12.28 -3.35
N GLU A 19 8.29 -13.15 -3.11
CA GLU A 19 9.37 -13.50 -4.06
C GLU A 19 8.86 -14.08 -5.38
N ASP A 20 7.68 -14.72 -5.36
CA ASP A 20 7.04 -15.33 -6.54
C ASP A 20 6.06 -14.38 -7.27
N MET A 21 5.94 -13.12 -6.85
CA MET A 21 5.02 -12.15 -7.45
C MET A 21 5.76 -11.00 -8.13
N GLN A 22 5.23 -10.56 -9.27
CA GLN A 22 5.67 -9.34 -9.95
C GLN A 22 4.61 -8.24 -9.84
N ILE A 23 5.00 -6.98 -10.11
CA ILE A 23 4.04 -5.86 -10.17
C ILE A 23 2.88 -6.09 -11.14
N ALA A 24 3.07 -6.92 -12.16
CA ALA A 24 2.05 -7.24 -13.15
C ALA A 24 1.00 -8.22 -12.59
N ASP A 25 1.35 -9.03 -11.58
CA ASP A 25 0.47 -10.01 -10.96
C ASP A 25 -0.43 -9.38 -9.89
N ILE A 26 -0.04 -8.21 -9.37
CA ILE A 26 -0.83 -7.46 -8.41
C ILE A 26 -1.86 -6.60 -9.15
N ASP A 27 -3.13 -6.93 -8.99
CA ASP A 27 -4.23 -6.09 -9.47
C ASP A 27 -4.34 -4.82 -8.62
N THR A 28 -4.45 -3.67 -9.28
CA THR A 28 -4.46 -2.37 -8.61
C THR A 28 -5.75 -2.13 -7.82
N ASP A 29 -6.87 -2.65 -8.32
CA ASP A 29 -8.21 -2.44 -7.76
C ASP A 29 -8.64 -3.59 -6.83
N ALA A 30 -7.93 -4.71 -6.86
CA ALA A 30 -8.21 -5.84 -6.00
C ALA A 30 -7.94 -5.55 -4.51
N PRO A 31 -8.66 -6.25 -3.60
CA PRO A 31 -8.39 -6.17 -2.18
C PRO A 31 -6.95 -6.58 -1.84
N LEU A 32 -6.23 -5.80 -1.03
CA LEU A 32 -4.92 -6.25 -0.52
C LEU A 32 -5.10 -7.35 0.55
N PHE A 33 -6.13 -7.23 1.38
CA PHE A 33 -6.38 -8.13 2.51
C PHE A 33 -7.46 -9.15 2.19
N GLY A 34 -7.36 -10.34 2.79
CA GLY A 34 -8.35 -11.40 2.60
C GLY A 34 -8.30 -11.99 1.19
N ASP A 35 -9.40 -11.89 0.42
CA ASP A 35 -9.58 -12.61 -0.85
C ASP A 35 -8.71 -12.15 -2.04
N GLY A 36 -7.97 -11.04 -1.93
CA GLY A 36 -7.07 -10.62 -3.01
C GLY A 36 -5.64 -11.10 -2.79
N LEU A 37 -4.75 -10.24 -2.29
CA LEU A 37 -3.35 -10.62 -2.03
C LEU A 37 -3.16 -11.58 -0.84
N GLY A 38 -4.21 -11.91 -0.09
CA GLY A 38 -4.12 -12.83 1.04
C GLY A 38 -3.48 -12.24 2.29
N LEU A 39 -3.27 -10.92 2.34
CA LEU A 39 -2.54 -10.30 3.44
C LEU A 39 -3.30 -10.37 4.75
N ASP A 40 -2.54 -10.53 5.83
CA ASP A 40 -3.06 -10.54 7.18
C ASP A 40 -2.87 -9.18 7.91
N SER A 41 -3.22 -9.14 9.19
CA SER A 41 -3.13 -7.89 9.97
C SER A 41 -1.69 -7.49 10.33
N ILE A 42 -0.74 -8.43 10.31
CA ILE A 42 0.69 -8.21 10.54
C ILE A 42 1.30 -7.58 9.29
N ASP A 43 0.99 -8.12 8.12
CA ASP A 43 1.41 -7.58 6.83
C ASP A 43 0.97 -6.11 6.67
N ALA A 44 -0.26 -5.79 7.08
CA ALA A 44 -0.79 -4.42 7.07
C ALA A 44 0.10 -3.46 7.87
N LEU A 45 0.54 -3.91 9.04
CA LEU A 45 1.34 -3.12 9.95
C LEU A 45 2.74 -2.89 9.38
N GLU A 46 3.38 -3.92 8.83
CA GLU A 46 4.69 -3.82 8.20
C GLU A 46 4.65 -2.90 6.98
N LEU A 47 3.65 -3.05 6.13
CA LEU A 47 3.43 -2.18 4.97
C LEU A 47 3.19 -0.74 5.42
N GLY A 48 2.40 -0.49 6.47
CA GLY A 48 2.19 0.85 7.02
C GLY A 48 3.43 1.50 7.58
N VAL A 49 4.28 0.75 8.28
CA VAL A 49 5.57 1.24 8.77
C VAL A 49 6.52 1.55 7.60
N ALA A 50 6.55 0.71 6.58
CA ALA A 50 7.39 0.93 5.39
C ALA A 50 6.95 2.18 4.61
N LEU A 51 5.64 2.34 4.43
CA LEU A 51 5.01 3.51 3.82
C LEU A 51 5.33 4.80 4.60
N GLN A 52 5.24 4.77 5.93
CA GLN A 52 5.63 5.90 6.78
C GLN A 52 7.11 6.27 6.60
N LYS A 53 8.01 5.29 6.58
CA LYS A 53 9.45 5.54 6.41
C LYS A 53 9.79 6.07 5.02
N ARG A 54 9.13 5.56 3.97
CA ARG A 54 9.44 5.89 2.57
C ARG A 54 8.79 7.18 2.09
N TYR A 55 7.58 7.49 2.56
CA TYR A 55 6.80 8.64 2.10
C TYR A 55 6.42 9.63 3.21
N GLY A 56 6.78 9.38 4.47
CA GLY A 56 6.45 10.26 5.59
C GLY A 56 4.97 10.20 6.02
N ILE A 57 4.19 9.25 5.51
CA ILE A 57 2.76 9.16 5.79
C ILE A 57 2.49 8.51 7.15
N THR A 58 1.63 9.14 7.95
CA THR A 58 1.27 8.60 9.27
C THR A 58 -0.08 7.91 9.18
N LEU A 59 -0.06 6.59 9.28
CA LEU A 59 -1.26 5.75 9.25
C LEU A 59 -1.65 5.42 10.69
N SER A 60 -2.85 5.84 11.10
CA SER A 60 -3.37 5.53 12.42
C SER A 60 -3.96 4.11 12.42
N ALA A 61 -3.21 3.14 12.94
CA ALA A 61 -3.55 1.71 12.92
C ALA A 61 -4.96 1.34 13.45
N ASN A 62 -5.61 2.23 14.22
CA ASN A 62 -6.94 2.00 14.81
C ASN A 62 -8.09 2.71 14.09
N SER A 63 -7.84 3.41 12.98
CA SER A 63 -8.87 4.15 12.26
C SER A 63 -9.46 3.32 11.11
N GLU A 64 -10.78 3.29 10.99
CA GLU A 64 -11.46 2.75 9.79
C GLU A 64 -10.93 3.37 8.49
N GLU A 65 -10.47 4.62 8.56
CA GLU A 65 -9.82 5.33 7.48
C GLU A 65 -8.52 4.64 7.00
N THR A 66 -7.71 4.13 7.93
CA THR A 66 -6.51 3.35 7.56
C THR A 66 -6.91 2.08 6.83
N ARG A 67 -7.93 1.34 7.29
CA ARG A 67 -8.42 0.18 6.54
C ARG A 67 -8.90 0.52 5.12
N ARG A 68 -9.48 1.70 4.90
CA ARG A 68 -9.87 2.17 3.56
C ARG A 68 -8.65 2.45 2.67
N HIS A 69 -7.61 3.08 3.21
CA HIS A 69 -6.38 3.32 2.46
C HIS A 69 -5.64 2.03 2.11
N PHE A 70 -5.74 1.02 2.98
CA PHE A 70 -5.19 -0.32 2.78
C PHE A 70 -6.11 -1.24 1.98
N GLN A 71 -7.23 -0.76 1.44
CA GLN A 71 -8.15 -1.62 0.71
C GLN A 71 -7.53 -2.16 -0.58
N SER A 72 -6.86 -1.32 -1.36
CA SER A 72 -6.30 -1.67 -2.67
C SER A 72 -5.05 -0.83 -2.97
N VAL A 73 -4.25 -1.23 -3.96
CA VAL A 73 -3.12 -0.41 -4.43
C VAL A 73 -3.61 0.95 -4.91
N ALA A 74 -4.76 1.01 -5.58
CA ALA A 74 -5.38 2.27 -6.03
C ALA A 74 -5.59 3.24 -4.87
N ALA A 75 -6.10 2.74 -3.73
CA ALA A 75 -6.33 3.55 -2.53
C ALA A 75 -5.03 4.09 -1.91
N LEU A 76 -3.98 3.27 -1.86
CA LEU A 76 -2.65 3.68 -1.41
C LEU A 76 -2.06 4.76 -2.33
N VAL A 77 -2.16 4.56 -3.65
CA VAL A 77 -1.66 5.51 -4.66
C VAL A 77 -2.41 6.83 -4.59
N ALA A 78 -3.72 6.80 -4.41
CA ALA A 78 -4.54 8.00 -4.24
C ALA A 78 -4.09 8.79 -3.01
N MET A 79 -3.95 8.13 -1.86
CA MET A 79 -3.48 8.74 -0.62
C MET A 79 -2.08 9.36 -0.77
N LEU A 80 -1.14 8.63 -1.39
CA LEU A 80 0.21 9.13 -1.66
C LEU A 80 0.20 10.31 -2.65
N GLY A 81 -0.69 10.28 -3.63
CA GLY A 81 -0.89 11.36 -4.59
C GLY A 81 -1.41 12.64 -3.95
N GLU A 82 -2.26 12.53 -2.93
CA GLU A 82 -2.72 13.67 -2.12
C GLU A 82 -1.59 14.20 -1.22
N GLN A 83 -0.87 13.33 -0.51
CA GLN A 83 0.25 13.72 0.36
C GLN A 83 1.42 14.38 -0.40
N ARG A 84 1.69 13.98 -1.65
CA ARG A 84 2.71 14.63 -2.49
C ARG A 84 2.30 16.00 -3.02
N LYS A 85 1.01 16.35 -2.99
CA LYS A 85 0.51 17.66 -3.46
C LYS A 85 0.61 18.76 -2.40
N GLU A 86 0.90 18.41 -1.15
CA GLU A 86 1.07 19.38 -0.09
C GLU A 86 2.57 19.66 0.09
N PRO A 87 3.11 20.77 -0.46
CA PRO A 87 4.42 21.24 -0.05
C PRO A 87 4.31 21.71 1.41
N GLN A 88 5.04 21.06 2.31
CA GLN A 88 5.43 21.69 3.58
C GLN A 88 6.38 22.86 3.30
#